data_AF-A0ABD0JX69-F1
#
_entry.id   AF-A0ABD0JX69-F1
#
_cell.length_a   1.000
_cell.length_b   1.000
_cell.length_c   1.000
_cell.angle_alpha   90.00
_cell.angle_beta   90.00
_cell.angle_gamma   90.00
#
_symmetry.space_group_name_H-M   'P 1'
#
loop_
_entity.id
_entity.type
_entity.pdbx_description
1 polymer ?
#
loop_
_entity_poly.entity_id
_entity_poly.type
_entity_poly.pdbx_seq_one_letter_code
_entity_poly.pdbx_strand_id
1 'polypeptide(L)'
;MPASNSNSGQLPGHIEGGSSRPLMMKIQTQSLTKCYNSRGREIRVGDVVWGKVQGFPWWPGRVNSINVTQRDHRDQDRIVTQLCHVSWFGSSTMSHMPSSDLHPFLEDFGARYSKKKRGPYRVAIQQALLAAQSPPQQSNPEPLQTVNLQDLVA
;
A
#
# COMPACT_ATOMS: atom_id res chain seq x y z
N MET A 1 -64.46 11.39 -53.91
CA MET A 1 -64.32 12.73 -54.50
C MET A 1 -64.37 13.76 -53.34
N PRO A 2 -63.58 14.84 -53.40
CA PRO A 2 -62.69 15.42 -52.36
C PRO A 2 -63.42 16.32 -51.33
N ALA A 3 -62.86 16.86 -50.23
CA ALA A 3 -61.60 17.59 -49.98
C ALA A 3 -61.21 17.51 -48.47
N SER A 4 -59.92 17.47 -48.09
CA SER A 4 -59.04 18.60 -47.68
C SER A 4 -59.68 19.50 -46.60
N ASN A 5 -59.06 19.82 -45.46
CA ASN A 5 -57.71 20.36 -45.34
C ASN A 5 -57.15 20.30 -43.90
N SER A 6 -55.83 20.30 -43.83
CA SER A 6 -54.95 20.15 -42.68
C SER A 6 -54.80 21.42 -41.83
N ASN A 7 -54.49 21.28 -40.54
CA ASN A 7 -53.40 22.07 -39.97
C ASN A 7 -52.71 21.32 -38.82
N SER A 8 -51.39 21.22 -38.98
CA SER A 8 -50.39 20.54 -38.19
C SER A 8 -50.24 21.13 -36.79
N GLY A 9 -50.20 20.24 -35.79
CA GLY A 9 -49.99 20.58 -34.39
C GLY A 9 -48.59 21.13 -34.12
N GLN A 10 -48.56 22.28 -33.46
CA GLN A 10 -47.41 22.85 -32.78
C GLN A 10 -47.00 21.93 -31.61
N LEU A 11 -45.74 21.52 -31.53
CA LEU A 11 -45.14 20.95 -30.31
C LEU A 11 -44.00 21.87 -29.83
N PRO A 12 -43.98 22.30 -28.56
CA PRO A 12 -42.84 22.96 -27.96
C PRO A 12 -41.91 21.92 -27.33
N GLY A 13 -40.61 22.16 -27.34
CA GLY A 13 -39.67 21.35 -26.54
C GLY A 13 -38.28 21.27 -27.14
N HIS A 14 -37.51 22.34 -26.94
CA HIS A 14 -36.06 22.31 -27.06
C HIS A 14 -35.53 21.36 -25.98
N ILE A 15 -35.23 20.09 -26.33
CA ILE A 15 -34.56 19.15 -25.42
C ILE A 15 -33.06 19.42 -25.59
N GLU A 16 -32.54 20.32 -24.75
CA GLU A 16 -31.09 20.47 -24.60
C GLU A 16 -30.51 19.10 -24.22
N GLY A 17 -29.62 18.60 -25.07
CA GLY A 17 -28.85 17.40 -24.80
C GLY A 17 -28.08 17.60 -23.52
N GLY A 18 -28.59 17.03 -22.43
CA GLY A 18 -27.87 16.87 -21.18
C GLY A 18 -26.59 16.12 -21.50
N SER A 19 -25.50 16.86 -21.63
CA SER A 19 -24.14 16.34 -21.73
C SER A 19 -23.90 15.52 -20.48
N SER A 20 -24.13 14.20 -20.57
CA SER A 20 -23.74 13.25 -19.56
C SER A 20 -22.21 13.22 -19.57
N ARG A 21 -21.58 14.18 -18.88
CA ARG A 21 -20.15 14.12 -18.61
C ARG A 21 -19.95 12.81 -17.85
N PRO A 22 -19.18 11.84 -18.38
CA PRO A 22 -18.92 10.62 -17.64
C PRO A 22 -18.29 11.02 -16.30
N LEU A 23 -18.90 10.59 -15.20
CA LEU A 23 -18.33 10.74 -13.88
C LEU A 23 -17.11 9.83 -13.81
N MET A 24 -15.96 10.32 -14.28
CA MET A 24 -14.70 9.63 -14.13
C MET A 24 -14.30 9.68 -12.65
N MET A 25 -14.35 8.54 -11.99
CA MET A 25 -13.80 8.42 -10.63
C MET A 25 -12.28 8.45 -10.72
N LYS A 26 -11.66 9.47 -10.14
CA LYS A 26 -10.19 9.56 -10.06
C LYS A 26 -9.72 8.78 -8.83
N ILE A 27 -9.15 7.61 -9.07
CA ILE A 27 -8.47 6.81 -8.04
C ILE A 27 -7.00 7.21 -8.05
N GLN A 28 -6.48 7.66 -6.91
CA GLN A 28 -5.08 8.06 -6.76
C GLN A 28 -4.39 7.12 -5.77
N THR A 29 -3.21 6.62 -6.13
CA THR A 29 -2.37 5.82 -5.22
C THR A 29 -1.15 6.65 -4.83
N GLN A 30 -0.84 6.68 -3.53
CA GLN A 30 0.29 7.41 -2.97
C GLN A 30 1.13 6.48 -2.09
N SER A 31 2.45 6.63 -2.15
CA SER A 31 3.38 5.90 -1.28
C SER A 31 3.55 6.64 0.04
N LEU A 32 3.45 5.91 1.15
CA LEU A 32 3.65 6.43 2.51
C LEU A 32 4.95 5.89 3.10
N THR A 33 5.56 6.67 3.99
CA THR A 33 6.71 6.20 4.80
C THR A 33 6.27 5.45 6.05
N LYS A 34 5.03 5.67 6.51
CA LYS A 34 4.45 5.05 7.69
C LYS A 34 2.94 4.86 7.59
N CYS A 35 2.42 3.94 8.38
CA CYS A 35 1.01 3.64 8.54
C CYS A 35 0.71 3.18 9.96
N TYR A 36 -0.57 2.93 10.25
CA TYR A 36 -1.02 2.36 11.52
C TYR A 36 -1.81 1.09 11.28
N ASN A 37 -1.65 0.12 12.16
CA ASN A 37 -2.49 -1.08 12.17
C ASN A 37 -3.82 -0.83 12.90
N SER A 38 -4.66 -1.87 12.96
CA SER A 38 -5.97 -1.85 13.61
C SER A 38 -5.93 -1.53 15.11
N ARG A 39 -4.76 -1.66 15.75
CA ARG A 39 -4.53 -1.35 17.17
C ARG A 39 -3.91 0.03 17.38
N GLY A 40 -3.79 0.84 16.34
CA GLY A 40 -3.17 2.17 16.40
C GLY A 40 -1.65 2.14 16.57
N ARG A 41 -1.00 0.99 16.33
CA ARG A 41 0.47 0.88 16.38
C ARG A 41 1.07 1.33 15.06
N GLU A 42 2.12 2.13 15.14
CA GLU A 42 2.83 2.64 13.97
C GLU A 42 3.65 1.52 13.30
N ILE A 43 3.65 1.51 11.97
CA ILE A 43 4.43 0.62 11.12
C ILE A 43 5.08 1.48 10.04
N ARG A 44 6.41 1.38 9.87
CA ARG A 44 7.19 2.12 8.89
C ARG A 44 7.74 1.20 7.80
N VAL A 45 8.12 1.81 6.68
CA VAL A 45 8.96 1.12 5.69
C VAL A 45 10.28 0.72 6.36
N GLY A 46 10.68 -0.53 6.17
CA GLY A 46 11.86 -1.13 6.79
C GLY A 46 11.59 -1.92 8.06
N ASP A 47 10.43 -1.71 8.71
CA ASP A 47 10.09 -2.39 9.95
C ASP A 47 9.89 -3.89 9.75
N VAL A 48 10.21 -4.63 10.82
CA VAL A 48 9.91 -6.05 10.92
C VAL A 48 8.54 -6.22 11.57
N VAL A 49 7.67 -6.99 10.92
CA VAL A 49 6.28 -7.19 11.31
C VAL A 49 5.92 -8.67 11.31
N TRP A 50 4.91 -9.03 12.09
CA TRP A 50 4.16 -10.26 11.95
C TRP A 50 3.02 -10.06 10.94
N GLY A 51 2.88 -10.99 10.02
CA GLY A 51 1.70 -11.08 9.16
C GLY A 51 1.01 -12.43 9.25
N LYS A 52 -0.28 -12.44 8.98
CA LYS A 52 -1.12 -13.63 8.98
C LYS A 52 -1.67 -13.89 7.59
N VAL A 53 -1.04 -14.81 6.87
CA VAL A 53 -1.55 -15.32 5.59
C VAL A 53 -2.42 -16.55 5.84
N GLN A 54 -3.52 -16.69 5.10
CA GLN A 54 -4.42 -17.83 5.20
C GLN A 54 -3.65 -19.14 4.92
N GLY A 55 -3.90 -20.19 5.72
CA GLY A 55 -3.21 -21.47 5.60
C GLY A 55 -1.81 -21.54 6.23
N PHE A 56 -1.20 -20.41 6.58
CA PHE A 56 0.13 -20.36 7.22
C PHE A 56 0.06 -19.87 8.66
N PRO A 57 1.02 -20.20 9.55
CA PRO A 57 1.09 -19.58 10.87
C PRO A 57 1.39 -18.07 10.74
N TRP A 58 1.33 -17.35 11.86
CA TRP A 58 1.90 -16.00 11.90
C TRP A 58 3.38 -16.06 11.51
N TRP A 59 3.77 -15.28 10.51
CA TRP A 59 5.09 -15.32 9.91
C TRP A 59 5.74 -13.93 9.96
N PRO A 60 7.05 -13.84 10.22
CA PRO A 60 7.73 -12.54 10.23
C PRO A 60 8.11 -12.08 8.81
N GLY A 61 7.96 -10.79 8.55
CA GLY A 61 8.36 -10.17 7.29
C GLY A 61 8.87 -8.74 7.48
N ARG A 62 9.49 -8.19 6.43
CA ARG A 62 9.94 -6.80 6.37
C ARG A 62 9.01 -6.00 5.48
N VAL A 63 8.61 -4.81 5.92
CA VAL A 63 7.82 -3.87 5.11
C VAL A 63 8.75 -3.21 4.08
N ASN A 64 8.49 -3.41 2.80
CA ASN A 64 9.25 -2.81 1.69
C ASN A 64 8.65 -1.48 1.23
N SER A 65 7.32 -1.38 1.23
CA SER A 65 6.61 -0.15 0.86
C SER A 65 5.22 -0.13 1.47
N ILE A 66 4.65 1.06 1.58
CA ILE A 66 3.28 1.28 2.05
C ILE A 66 2.59 2.13 1.00
N ASN A 67 1.44 1.68 0.52
CA ASN A 67 0.67 2.38 -0.50
C ASN A 67 -0.75 2.63 0.00
N VAL A 68 -1.22 3.86 -0.15
CA VAL A 68 -2.61 4.24 0.12
C VAL A 68 -3.29 4.54 -1.20
N THR A 69 -4.47 3.98 -1.40
CA THR A 69 -5.33 4.26 -2.55
C THR A 69 -6.52 5.06 -2.06
N GLN A 70 -6.74 6.22 -2.65
CA GLN A 70 -7.79 7.17 -2.28
C GLN A 70 -8.73 7.40 -3.48
N ARG A 71 -10.01 7.65 -3.18
CA ARG A 71 -11.00 8.05 -4.17
C ARG A 71 -11.27 9.53 -4.01
N ASP A 72 -11.02 10.28 -5.09
CA ASP A 72 -11.37 11.69 -5.19
C ASP A 72 -12.90 11.82 -5.27
N HIS A 73 -13.52 12.06 -4.13
CA HIS A 73 -14.87 12.61 -4.07
C HIS A 73 -14.69 14.05 -3.62
N ARG A 74 -15.22 15.00 -4.42
CA ARG A 74 -14.99 16.46 -4.34
C ARG A 74 -15.11 17.15 -2.97
N ASP A 75 -15.46 16.43 -1.90
CA ASP A 75 -15.58 16.96 -0.54
C ASP A 75 -14.93 16.10 0.57
N GLN A 76 -14.39 14.92 0.29
CA GLN A 76 -13.67 14.13 1.32
C GLN A 76 -12.76 13.08 0.67
N ASP A 77 -11.45 13.29 0.75
CA ASP A 77 -10.43 12.32 0.35
C ASP A 77 -10.56 11.08 1.26
N ARG A 78 -11.37 10.10 0.84
CA ARG A 78 -11.60 8.87 1.58
C ARG A 78 -10.54 7.85 1.15
N ILE A 79 -9.70 7.46 2.10
CA ILE A 79 -8.81 6.31 1.96
C ILE A 79 -9.68 5.07 1.68
N VAL A 80 -9.41 4.42 0.54
CA VAL A 80 -10.08 3.19 0.11
C VAL A 80 -9.34 1.99 0.66
N THR A 81 -8.01 1.97 0.51
CA THR A 81 -7.17 0.86 0.98
C THR A 81 -5.81 1.38 1.41
N GLN A 82 -5.22 0.78 2.43
CA GLN A 82 -3.82 0.97 2.80
C GLN A 82 -3.14 -0.41 2.82
N LEU A 83 -2.24 -0.62 1.87
CA LEU A 83 -1.57 -1.90 1.63
C LEU A 83 -0.07 -1.76 1.85
N CYS A 84 0.48 -2.65 2.66
CA CYS A 84 1.90 -2.81 2.88
C CYS A 84 2.43 -3.94 1.98
N HIS A 85 3.50 -3.66 1.24
CA HIS A 85 4.24 -4.70 0.54
C HIS A 85 5.26 -5.30 1.50
N VAL A 86 5.19 -6.61 1.73
CA VAL A 86 5.97 -7.31 2.75
C VAL A 86 6.74 -8.46 2.12
N SER A 87 8.04 -8.51 2.36
CA SER A 87 8.89 -9.67 2.03
C SER A 87 9.05 -10.57 3.26
N TRP A 88 8.82 -11.87 3.11
CA TRP A 88 8.82 -12.81 4.23
C TRP A 88 10.22 -13.35 4.53
N PHE A 89 10.64 -13.31 5.81
CA PHE A 89 11.91 -13.90 6.20
C PHE A 89 11.91 -15.42 6.00
N GLY A 90 13.05 -16.02 5.67
CA GLY A 90 13.16 -17.45 5.37
C GLY A 90 12.34 -17.92 4.17
N SER A 91 11.93 -17.00 3.28
CA SER A 91 11.18 -17.28 2.05
C SER A 91 11.62 -16.33 0.92
N SER A 92 11.39 -16.73 -0.34
CA SER A 92 11.51 -15.85 -1.51
C SER A 92 10.19 -15.15 -1.86
N THR A 93 9.16 -15.35 -1.06
CA THR A 93 7.81 -14.81 -1.32
C THR A 93 7.61 -13.44 -0.70
N MET A 94 6.73 -12.67 -1.34
CA MET A 94 6.28 -11.36 -0.90
C MET A 94 4.76 -11.27 -1.00
N SER A 95 4.15 -10.31 -0.32
CA SER A 95 2.69 -10.14 -0.32
C SER A 95 2.29 -8.69 -0.13
N HIS A 96 1.13 -8.32 -0.68
CA HIS A 96 0.46 -7.07 -0.34
C HIS A 96 -0.57 -7.36 0.75
N MET A 97 -0.42 -6.73 1.90
CA MET A 97 -1.28 -6.96 3.07
C MET A 97 -1.89 -5.66 3.58
N PRO A 98 -3.15 -5.65 4.01
CA PRO A 98 -3.71 -4.54 4.75
C PRO A 98 -2.87 -4.24 6.00
N SER A 99 -2.69 -2.96 6.34
CA SER A 99 -1.97 -2.61 7.57
C SER A 99 -2.66 -3.18 8.82
N SER A 100 -3.98 -3.44 8.77
CA SER A 100 -4.75 -4.06 9.85
C SER A 100 -4.31 -5.47 10.21
N ASP A 101 -3.71 -6.19 9.26
CA ASP A 101 -3.30 -7.59 9.40
C ASP A 101 -1.82 -7.73 9.80
N LEU A 102 -1.15 -6.59 9.97
CA LEU A 102 0.24 -6.50 10.38
C LEU A 102 0.37 -6.06 11.83
N HIS A 103 1.33 -6.67 12.51
CA HIS A 103 1.61 -6.41 13.91
C HIS A 103 3.11 -6.18 14.12
N PRO A 104 3.54 -5.19 14.92
CA PRO A 104 4.97 -4.97 15.19
C PRO A 104 5.64 -6.23 15.76
N PHE A 105 6.81 -6.57 15.24
CA PHE A 105 7.43 -7.87 15.52
C PHE A 105 7.82 -8.07 16.98
N LEU A 106 8.54 -7.10 17.57
CA LEU A 106 9.05 -7.21 18.93
C LEU A 106 7.92 -7.16 19.97
N GLU A 107 6.97 -6.24 19.80
CA GLU A 107 5.87 -6.05 20.75
C GLU A 107 4.95 -7.26 20.86
N ASP A 108 4.64 -7.90 19.72
CA ASP A 108 3.73 -9.05 19.68
C ASP A 108 4.47 -10.40 19.62
N PHE A 109 5.79 -10.43 19.86
CA PHE A 109 6.59 -11.64 19.74
C PHE A 109 6.04 -12.79 20.59
N GLY A 110 5.75 -12.54 21.87
CA GLY A 110 5.22 -13.56 22.78
C GLY A 110 3.86 -14.13 22.35
N ALA A 111 3.01 -13.29 21.74
CA ALA A 111 1.66 -13.68 21.32
C ALA A 111 1.64 -14.43 19.98
N ARG A 112 2.63 -14.18 19.10
CA ARG A 112 2.64 -14.70 17.72
C ARG A 112 3.68 -15.80 17.49
N TYR A 113 4.70 -15.87 18.34
CA TYR A 113 5.74 -16.89 18.25
C TYR A 113 5.21 -18.29 18.60
N SER A 114 5.41 -19.24 17.70
CA SER A 114 5.02 -20.63 17.89
C SER A 114 6.22 -21.53 18.19
N LYS A 115 6.47 -21.82 19.48
CA LYS A 115 7.54 -22.70 19.98
C LYS A 115 7.56 -24.11 19.35
N LYS A 116 6.38 -24.61 18.96
CA LYS A 116 6.20 -25.96 18.38
C LYS A 116 6.73 -26.06 16.95
N LYS A 117 6.85 -24.95 16.22
CA LYS A 117 7.25 -24.94 14.81
C LYS A 117 8.77 -25.09 14.65
N ARG A 118 9.18 -25.70 13.54
CA ARG A 118 10.56 -26.10 13.22
C ARG A 118 10.89 -25.72 11.77
N GLY A 119 12.12 -26.00 11.33
CA GLY A 119 12.55 -25.80 9.96
C GLY A 119 12.56 -24.32 9.53
N PRO A 120 12.08 -23.99 8.32
CA PRO A 120 12.12 -22.64 7.76
C PRO A 120 11.54 -21.56 8.67
N TYR A 121 10.54 -21.90 9.49
CA TYR A 121 9.96 -20.97 10.46
C TYR A 121 11.00 -20.47 11.47
N ARG A 122 11.86 -21.35 11.99
CA ARG A 122 12.88 -20.93 12.97
C ARG A 122 13.93 -20.04 12.32
N VAL A 123 14.32 -20.36 11.10
CA VAL A 123 15.24 -19.55 10.30
C VAL A 123 14.64 -18.16 10.09
N ALA A 124 13.37 -18.08 9.69
CA ALA A 124 12.66 -16.82 9.52
C ALA A 124 12.63 -15.98 10.81
N ILE A 125 12.38 -16.62 11.96
CA ILE A 125 12.39 -15.94 13.27
C ILE A 125 13.78 -15.40 13.61
N GLN A 126 14.85 -16.17 13.39
CA GLN A 126 16.22 -15.72 13.64
C GLN A 126 16.59 -14.53 12.75
N GLN A 127 16.31 -14.60 11.45
CA GLN A 127 16.56 -13.50 10.52
C GLN A 127 15.76 -12.25 10.91
N ALA A 128 14.50 -12.41 11.31
CA ALA A 128 13.66 -11.32 11.77
C ALA A 128 14.18 -10.67 13.06
N LEU A 129 14.64 -11.46 14.03
CA LEU A 129 15.26 -10.95 15.26
C LEU A 129 16.53 -10.14 14.96
N LEU A 130 17.39 -10.63 14.08
CA LEU A 130 18.59 -9.90 13.67
C LEU A 130 18.22 -8.57 13.00
N ALA A 131 17.25 -8.60 12.09
CA ALA A 131 16.76 -7.41 11.38
C ALA A 131 16.06 -6.39 12.28
N ALA A 132 15.32 -6.84 13.30
CA ALA A 132 14.58 -5.96 14.21
C ALA A 132 15.48 -5.24 15.21
N GLN A 133 16.70 -5.75 15.45
CA GLN A 133 17.69 -5.14 16.33
C GLN A 133 18.58 -4.12 15.60
N SER A 134 18.70 -4.23 14.27
CA SER A 134 19.41 -3.22 13.47
C SER A 134 18.57 -1.95 13.28
N PRO A 135 19.14 -0.74 13.38
CA PRO A 135 18.44 0.49 13.02
C PRO A 135 17.85 0.39 11.61
N PRO A 136 16.69 1.03 11.33
CA PRO A 136 16.13 1.04 9.99
C PRO A 136 17.17 1.56 9.02
N GLN A 137 17.55 0.71 8.06
CA GLN A 137 18.45 1.06 6.97
C GLN A 137 17.73 2.10 6.10
N GLN A 138 17.86 3.37 6.48
CA GLN A 138 17.47 4.50 5.68
C GLN A 138 18.49 4.56 4.55
N SER A 139 18.23 3.83 3.46
CA SER A 139 19.06 3.81 2.26
C SER A 139 18.96 5.18 1.59
N ASN A 140 19.71 6.15 2.11
CA ASN A 140 20.10 7.32 1.37
C ASN A 140 21.32 6.89 0.54
N PRO A 141 21.26 6.84 -0.80
CA PRO A 141 22.49 6.74 -1.57
C PRO A 141 23.25 8.05 -1.35
N GLU A 142 24.32 7.99 -0.55
CA GLU A 142 25.32 9.05 -0.51
C GLU A 142 25.77 9.30 -1.96
N PRO A 143 25.69 10.54 -2.50
CA PRO A 143 26.30 10.82 -3.78
C PRO A 143 27.81 10.68 -3.58
N LEU A 144 28.40 9.66 -4.20
CA LEU A 144 29.84 9.46 -4.29
C LEU A 144 30.49 10.81 -4.62
N GLN A 145 31.30 11.33 -3.69
CA GLN A 145 32.14 12.49 -3.99
C GLN A 145 33.07 12.08 -5.13
N THR A 146 32.79 12.56 -6.34
CA THR A 146 33.70 12.46 -7.46
C THR A 146 35.00 13.13 -7.06
N VAL A 147 36.03 12.33 -6.83
CA VAL A 147 37.39 12.82 -6.61
C VAL A 147 37.78 13.61 -7.86
N ASN A 148 37.99 14.92 -7.71
CA ASN A 148 38.33 15.77 -8.84
C ASN A 148 39.81 15.53 -9.17
N LEU A 149 40.09 15.00 -10.36
CA LEU A 149 41.45 14.72 -10.86
C LEU A 149 42.34 15.97 -11.01
N GLN A 150 41.83 17.14 -10.65
CA GLN A 150 42.55 18.41 -10.64
C GLN A 150 43.33 18.65 -9.34
N ASP A 151 42.99 17.96 -8.25
CA ASP A 151 43.64 18.12 -6.94
C ASP A 151 44.83 17.16 -6.71
N LEU A 152 45.19 16.36 -7.71
CA LEU A 152 46.26 15.34 -7.61
C LEU A 152 47.53 15.71 -8.36
N VAL A 153 47.70 16.99 -8.66
CA VAL A 153 48.97 17.54 -9.17
C VAL A 153 49.28 18.83 -8.41
N ALA A 154 49.96 18.69 -7.28
CA ALA A 154 50.70 19.75 -6.61
C ALA A 154 52.12 19.25 -6.34
#